data_AF-A0A1E1WQB8-F1
#
_entry.id   AF-A0A1E1WQB8-F1
#
_cell.length_a   1.000
_cell.length_b   1.000
_cell.length_c   1.000
_cell.angle_alpha   90.00
_cell.angle_beta   90.00
_cell.angle_gamma   90.00
#
_symmetry.space_group_name_H-M   'P 1'
#
loop_
_entity.id
_entity.type
_entity.pdbx_description
1 polymer ?
#
loop_
_entity_poly.entity_id
_entity_poly.type
_entity_poly.pdbx_seq_one_letter_code
_entity_poly.pdbx_strand_id
1 'polypeptide(L)'
;KTADFVWFNFHFPGLLFCCSILFPLSLYLENKIITTASHTVIQEMEDQPVTAIRETTRNLLKLKRRFNRDEESDSRRCVPDTSTSQKNIEAIVNTLKTKSSVSVSELRTLKNGLMEDPNTIELVLNTHGTLRGLVRELTGNDVRKQCEAAGCLCNLGLGDSKAGVAVAKAAGPYLVAALDSLSVELAVTCAR
;
A
#
# COMPACT_ATOMS: atom_id res chain seq x y z
N LYS A 1 43.67 -4.62 -31.06
CA LYS A 1 43.58 -5.94 -30.41
C LYS A 1 43.06 -6.90 -31.45
N THR A 2 44.01 -7.63 -32.03
CA THR A 2 43.91 -8.61 -33.10
C THR A 2 43.06 -9.81 -32.64
N ALA A 3 42.16 -10.28 -33.48
CA ALA A 3 41.55 -11.60 -33.37
C ALA A 3 42.09 -12.43 -34.54
N ASP A 4 42.89 -13.42 -34.20
CA ASP A 4 43.59 -14.31 -35.12
C ASP A 4 42.60 -15.26 -35.80
N PHE A 5 42.56 -15.23 -37.14
CA PHE A 5 41.87 -16.23 -37.95
C PHE A 5 42.81 -17.41 -38.16
N VAL A 6 42.53 -18.52 -37.48
CA VAL A 6 43.21 -19.80 -37.67
C VAL A 6 42.85 -20.36 -39.05
N TRP A 7 43.82 -20.33 -39.97
CA TRP A 7 43.74 -21.02 -41.25
C TRP A 7 43.93 -22.53 -41.03
N PHE A 8 42.85 -23.30 -41.19
CA PHE A 8 42.95 -24.75 -41.33
C PHE A 8 43.40 -25.06 -42.77
N ASN A 9 44.66 -25.45 -42.90
CA ASN A 9 45.27 -25.89 -44.15
C ASN A 9 44.85 -27.34 -44.42
N PHE A 10 43.94 -27.58 -45.36
CA PHE A 10 43.71 -28.90 -45.94
C PHE A 10 44.23 -28.90 -47.38
N HIS A 11 45.36 -29.58 -47.58
CA HIS A 11 45.95 -29.82 -48.88
C HIS A 11 45.29 -31.05 -49.50
N PHE A 12 44.48 -30.86 -50.55
CA PHE A 12 44.02 -31.91 -51.44
C PHE A 12 44.47 -31.59 -52.86
N PRO A 13 45.22 -32.48 -53.54
CA PRO A 13 45.63 -32.25 -54.91
C PRO A 13 44.51 -32.66 -55.86
N GLY A 14 44.07 -31.72 -56.69
CA GLY A 14 43.22 -31.98 -57.84
C GLY A 14 41.75 -31.66 -57.62
N LEU A 15 41.36 -30.42 -57.96
CA LEU A 15 40.27 -30.14 -58.89
C LEU A 15 40.20 -28.61 -59.08
N LEU A 16 40.66 -28.14 -60.24
CA LEU A 16 40.40 -26.81 -60.76
C LEU A 16 38.91 -26.75 -61.16
N PHE A 17 38.00 -26.47 -60.22
CA PHE A 17 36.64 -26.10 -60.57
C PHE A 17 36.01 -25.21 -59.48
N CYS A 18 35.23 -24.24 -59.92
CA CYS A 18 34.38 -23.31 -59.15
C CYS A 18 35.02 -22.00 -58.65
N CYS A 19 35.31 -21.08 -59.57
CA CYS A 19 35.55 -19.65 -59.24
C CYS A 19 34.47 -18.69 -59.81
N SER A 20 33.34 -19.19 -60.34
CA SER A 20 32.37 -18.34 -61.07
C SER A 20 30.96 -18.23 -60.47
N ILE A 21 30.69 -18.83 -59.31
CA ILE A 21 29.35 -18.82 -58.68
C ILE A 21 29.34 -18.13 -57.30
N LEU A 22 30.50 -17.82 -56.72
CA LEU A 22 30.58 -17.24 -55.37
C LEU A 22 30.39 -15.71 -55.30
N PHE A 23 30.53 -14.98 -56.41
CA PHE A 23 30.38 -13.52 -56.39
C PHE A 23 28.92 -13.01 -56.31
N PRO A 24 27.92 -13.58 -57.03
CA PRO A 24 26.56 -13.06 -56.99
C PRO A 24 25.77 -13.40 -55.71
N LEU A 25 26.15 -14.43 -54.94
CA LEU A 25 25.49 -14.75 -53.68
C LEU A 25 25.86 -13.78 -52.54
N SER A 26 27.10 -13.28 -52.51
CA SER A 26 27.59 -12.38 -51.45
C SER A 26 26.85 -11.03 -51.47
N LEU A 27 26.72 -10.44 -52.66
CA LEU A 27 25.98 -9.18 -52.86
C LEU A 27 24.47 -9.31 -52.61
N TYR A 28 23.89 -10.49 -52.86
CA TYR A 28 22.47 -10.73 -52.61
C TYR A 28 22.19 -10.89 -51.10
N LEU A 29 23.09 -11.54 -50.36
CA LEU A 29 23.01 -11.67 -48.91
C LEU A 29 23.23 -10.32 -48.21
N GLU A 30 24.21 -9.53 -48.62
CA GLU A 30 24.45 -8.19 -48.05
C GLU A 30 23.27 -7.24 -48.28
N ASN A 31 22.72 -7.18 -49.50
CA ASN A 31 21.56 -6.34 -49.78
C ASN A 31 20.32 -6.78 -48.99
N LYS A 32 20.09 -8.09 -48.84
CA LYS A 32 18.96 -8.61 -48.06
C LYS A 32 19.12 -8.30 -46.57
N ILE A 33 20.33 -8.41 -46.02
CA ILE A 33 20.65 -8.06 -44.62
C ILE A 33 20.46 -6.56 -44.38
N ILE A 34 20.96 -5.70 -45.26
CA ILE A 34 20.80 -4.24 -45.18
C ILE A 34 19.31 -3.87 -45.21
N THR A 35 18.54 -4.45 -46.14
CA THR A 35 17.11 -4.17 -46.27
C THR A 35 16.32 -4.62 -45.03
N THR A 36 16.63 -5.79 -44.47
CA THR A 36 15.99 -6.25 -43.22
C THR A 36 16.38 -5.40 -42.02
N ALA A 37 17.65 -4.98 -41.91
CA ALA A 37 18.12 -4.13 -40.82
C ALA A 37 17.48 -2.73 -40.87
N SER A 38 17.34 -2.15 -42.06
CA SER A 38 16.65 -0.87 -42.25
C SER A 38 15.16 -0.97 -41.91
N HIS A 39 14.49 -2.08 -42.26
CA HIS A 39 13.08 -2.29 -41.93
C HIS A 39 12.84 -2.46 -40.42
N THR A 40 13.71 -3.20 -39.72
CA THR A 40 13.63 -3.33 -38.25
C THR A 40 13.92 -2.02 -37.52
N VAL A 41 14.88 -1.22 -37.99
CA VAL A 41 15.19 0.08 -37.36
C VAL A 41 14.06 1.09 -37.56
N ILE A 42 13.42 1.13 -38.74
CA ILE A 42 12.26 2.00 -38.98
C ILE A 42 11.07 1.57 -38.09
N GLN A 43 10.86 0.27 -37.93
CA GLN A 43 9.77 -0.27 -37.10
C GLN A 43 9.99 -0.01 -35.60
N GLU A 44 11.24 -0.08 -35.11
CA GLU A 44 11.58 0.30 -33.74
C GLU A 44 11.42 1.80 -33.47
N MET A 45 11.68 2.66 -34.46
CA MET A 45 11.51 4.11 -34.35
C MET A 45 10.04 4.56 -34.34
N GLU A 46 9.13 3.80 -34.97
CA GLU A 46 7.69 4.08 -35.00
C GLU A 46 6.94 3.50 -33.78
N ASP A 47 7.44 2.41 -33.19
CA ASP A 47 6.85 1.79 -32.00
C ASP A 47 7.28 2.46 -30.67
N GLN A 48 8.40 3.19 -30.65
CA GLN A 48 8.84 3.98 -29.49
C GLN A 48 7.81 5.02 -29.00
N PRO A 49 7.23 5.89 -29.85
CA PRO A 49 6.22 6.84 -29.40
C PRO A 49 4.92 6.15 -28.95
N VAL A 50 4.51 5.06 -29.61
CA VAL A 50 3.31 4.31 -29.25
C VAL A 50 3.46 3.61 -27.89
N THR A 51 4.63 3.03 -27.64
CA THR A 51 4.95 2.40 -26.35
C THR A 51 5.06 3.44 -25.24
N ALA A 52 5.68 4.59 -25.50
CA ALA A 52 5.73 5.72 -24.57
C ALA A 52 4.31 6.20 -24.21
N ILE A 53 3.42 6.42 -25.19
CA ILE A 53 2.02 6.82 -24.94
C ILE A 53 1.28 5.78 -24.10
N ARG A 54 1.42 4.48 -24.41
CA ARG A 54 0.82 3.39 -23.63
C ARG A 54 1.31 3.39 -22.19
N GLU A 55 2.60 3.63 -21.98
CA GLU A 55 3.20 3.69 -20.66
C GLU A 55 2.74 4.92 -19.87
N THR A 56 2.70 6.10 -20.50
CA THR A 56 2.15 7.32 -19.88
C THR A 56 0.69 7.12 -19.47
N THR A 57 -0.13 6.53 -20.34
CA THR A 57 -1.54 6.25 -20.06
C THR A 57 -1.69 5.30 -18.88
N ARG A 58 -0.86 4.24 -18.84
CA ARG A 58 -0.84 3.29 -17.72
C ARG A 58 -0.44 3.96 -16.41
N ASN A 59 0.56 4.82 -16.44
CA ASN A 59 1.04 5.55 -15.26
C ASN A 59 0.01 6.56 -14.77
N LEU A 60 -0.64 7.29 -15.68
CA LEU A 60 -1.73 8.22 -15.36
C LEU A 60 -2.91 7.49 -14.69
N LEU A 61 -3.33 6.35 -15.24
CA LEU A 61 -4.40 5.55 -14.63
C LEU A 61 -4.02 5.03 -13.24
N LYS A 62 -2.77 4.58 -13.06
CA LYS A 62 -2.26 4.17 -11.74
C LYS A 62 -2.28 5.33 -10.75
N LEU A 63 -1.87 6.53 -11.18
CA LEU A 63 -1.86 7.73 -10.35
C LEU A 63 -3.28 8.15 -9.97
N LYS A 64 -4.20 8.20 -10.94
CA LYS A 64 -5.61 8.53 -10.70
C LYS A 64 -6.28 7.55 -9.75
N ARG A 65 -5.97 6.25 -9.87
CA ARG A 65 -6.46 5.24 -8.92
C ARG A 65 -5.90 5.42 -7.51
N ARG A 66 -4.64 5.86 -7.36
CA ARG A 66 -4.08 6.20 -6.04
C ARG A 66 -4.79 7.42 -5.47
N PHE A 67 -4.83 8.50 -6.25
CA PHE A 67 -5.49 9.74 -5.87
C PHE A 67 -6.93 9.52 -5.40
N ASN A 68 -7.74 8.77 -6.17
CA ASN A 68 -9.12 8.47 -5.76
C ASN A 68 -9.20 7.67 -4.45
N ARG A 69 -8.27 6.73 -4.19
CA ARG A 69 -8.23 5.99 -2.91
C ARG A 69 -7.84 6.89 -1.75
N ASP A 70 -6.87 7.77 -1.99
CA ASP A 70 -6.37 8.70 -0.98
C ASP A 70 -7.45 9.75 -0.65
N GLU A 71 -8.14 10.30 -1.67
CA GLU A 71 -9.26 11.24 -1.52
C GLU A 71 -10.45 10.62 -0.79
N GLU A 72 -10.81 9.38 -1.12
CA GLU A 72 -11.86 8.64 -0.39
C GLU A 72 -11.44 8.36 1.06
N SER A 73 -10.18 8.01 1.28
CA SER A 73 -9.62 7.84 2.63
C SER A 73 -9.67 9.15 3.43
N ASP A 74 -9.29 10.28 2.84
CA ASP A 74 -9.23 11.58 3.51
C ASP A 74 -10.62 12.15 3.77
N SER A 75 -11.57 11.93 2.86
CA SER A 75 -12.99 12.26 3.09
C SER A 75 -13.55 11.55 4.33
N ARG A 76 -13.11 10.31 4.58
CA ARG A 76 -13.46 9.54 5.77
C ARG A 76 -12.69 9.96 7.04
N ARG A 77 -11.63 10.77 6.91
CA ARG A 77 -10.81 11.30 8.02
C ARG A 77 -11.21 12.70 8.46
N CYS A 78 -12.16 13.35 7.79
CA CYS A 78 -12.60 14.69 8.16
C CYS A 78 -13.16 14.68 9.60
N VAL A 79 -12.40 15.27 10.53
CA VAL A 79 -12.82 15.40 11.93
C VAL A 79 -13.57 16.72 12.05
N PRO A 80 -14.82 16.73 12.55
CA PRO A 80 -15.49 17.97 12.90
C PRO A 80 -14.71 18.65 14.02
N ASP A 81 -14.47 19.96 13.86
CA ASP A 81 -13.69 20.83 14.75
C ASP A 81 -14.41 20.96 16.11
N THR A 82 -14.22 19.97 16.99
CA THR A 82 -14.74 19.98 18.36
C THR A 82 -13.55 20.17 19.28
N SER A 83 -13.34 21.40 19.75
CA SER A 83 -12.34 21.67 20.78
C SER A 83 -12.63 20.82 22.03
N THR A 84 -11.85 19.76 22.19
CA THR A 84 -12.09 18.77 23.24
C THR A 84 -11.55 19.29 24.57
N SER A 85 -12.42 19.57 25.54
CA SER A 85 -11.97 20.00 26.87
C SER A 85 -11.30 18.83 27.61
N GLN A 86 -10.03 18.99 28.02
CA GLN A 86 -9.25 17.95 28.70
C GLN A 86 -9.93 17.38 29.96
N LYS A 87 -10.67 18.20 30.71
CA LYS A 87 -11.46 17.75 31.87
C LYS A 87 -12.55 16.73 31.49
N ASN A 88 -13.15 16.88 30.31
CA ASN A 88 -14.16 15.94 29.81
C ASN A 88 -13.51 14.59 29.47
N ILE A 89 -12.32 14.62 28.86
CA ILE A 89 -11.54 13.42 28.55
C ILE A 89 -11.22 12.64 29.83
N GLU A 90 -10.74 13.33 30.88
CA GLU A 90 -10.47 12.70 32.18
C GLU A 90 -11.73 12.07 32.81
N ALA A 91 -12.87 12.73 32.71
CA ALA A 91 -14.15 12.19 33.20
C ALA A 91 -14.57 10.91 32.43
N ILE A 92 -14.38 10.89 31.11
CA ILE A 92 -14.68 9.73 30.26
C ILE A 92 -13.74 8.58 30.60
N VAL A 93 -12.44 8.85 30.74
CA VAL A 93 -11.43 7.86 31.13
C VAL A 93 -11.78 7.26 32.49
N ASN A 94 -12.15 8.08 33.47
CA ASN A 94 -12.59 7.58 34.78
C ASN A 94 -13.85 6.72 34.70
N THR A 95 -14.80 7.10 33.84
CA THR A 95 -16.00 6.30 33.57
C THR A 95 -15.64 4.93 32.97
N LEU A 96 -14.72 4.89 32.00
CA LEU A 96 -14.23 3.65 31.38
C LEU A 96 -13.58 2.67 32.38
N LYS A 97 -12.89 3.19 33.40
CA LYS A 97 -12.35 2.36 34.49
C LYS A 97 -13.44 1.64 35.26
N THR A 98 -14.58 2.30 35.43
CA THR A 98 -15.73 1.72 36.12
C THR A 98 -16.52 0.81 35.18
N LYS A 99 -17.45 0.02 35.74
CA LYS A 99 -18.33 -0.85 34.94
C LYS A 99 -19.51 -0.10 34.31
N SER A 100 -19.55 1.24 34.40
CA SER A 100 -20.60 2.04 33.79
C SER A 100 -20.48 2.04 32.27
N SER A 101 -21.63 2.14 31.60
CA SER A 101 -21.68 2.24 30.14
C SER A 101 -21.29 3.63 29.69
N VAL A 102 -20.42 3.72 28.70
CA VAL A 102 -20.05 5.00 28.07
C VAL A 102 -20.95 5.24 26.85
N SER A 103 -21.35 6.48 26.62
CA SER A 103 -22.15 6.86 25.45
C SER A 103 -21.32 6.90 24.16
N VAL A 104 -21.98 6.80 23.01
CA VAL A 104 -21.31 6.90 21.69
C VAL A 104 -20.62 8.25 21.52
N SER A 105 -21.27 9.33 21.97
CA SER A 105 -20.70 10.69 21.93
C SER A 105 -19.44 10.81 22.76
N GLU A 106 -19.41 10.25 23.97
CA GLU A 106 -18.22 10.26 24.83
C GLU A 106 -17.07 9.46 24.23
N LEU A 107 -17.34 8.29 23.64
CA LEU A 107 -16.31 7.52 22.93
C LEU A 107 -15.76 8.29 21.74
N ARG A 108 -16.62 8.99 20.99
CA ARG A 108 -16.20 9.85 19.87
C ARG A 108 -15.34 11.02 20.34
N THR A 109 -15.73 11.68 21.43
CA THR A 109 -14.95 12.75 22.07
C THR A 109 -13.57 12.25 22.48
N LEU A 110 -13.49 11.07 23.11
CA LEU A 110 -12.21 10.45 23.46
C LEU A 110 -11.37 10.11 22.22
N LYS A 111 -11.99 9.52 21.18
CA LYS A 111 -11.32 9.17 19.92
C LYS A 111 -10.67 10.38 19.27
N ASN A 112 -11.38 11.51 19.21
CA ASN A 112 -10.88 12.75 18.64
C ASN A 112 -9.76 13.34 19.51
N GLY A 113 -9.93 13.38 20.84
CA GLY A 113 -8.89 13.85 21.76
C GLY A 113 -7.57 13.06 21.66
N LEU A 114 -7.65 11.75 21.39
CA LEU A 114 -6.46 10.90 21.14
C LEU A 114 -5.69 11.28 19.87
N MET A 115 -6.34 11.91 18.88
CA MET A 115 -5.67 12.40 17.67
C MET A 115 -5.10 13.81 17.85
N GLU A 116 -5.76 14.63 18.66
CA GLU A 116 -5.40 16.03 18.88
C GLU A 116 -4.20 16.18 19.81
N ASP A 117 -4.15 15.39 20.90
CA ASP A 117 -3.17 15.58 21.97
C ASP A 117 -2.48 14.27 22.39
N PRO A 118 -1.15 14.16 22.25
CA PRO A 118 -0.41 12.98 22.67
C PRO A 118 -0.48 12.74 24.20
N ASN A 119 -0.70 13.78 25.02
CA ASN A 119 -0.84 13.57 26.47
C ASN A 119 -2.11 12.78 26.80
N THR A 120 -3.13 12.83 25.94
CA THR A 120 -4.35 12.02 26.11
C THR A 120 -4.05 10.53 25.93
N ILE A 121 -3.13 10.16 25.05
CA ILE A 121 -2.66 8.77 24.89
C ILE A 121 -2.00 8.30 26.19
N GLU A 122 -1.09 9.10 26.74
CA GLU A 122 -0.42 8.78 28.01
C GLU A 122 -1.42 8.65 29.17
N LEU A 123 -2.39 9.57 29.26
CA LEU A 123 -3.45 9.53 30.27
C LEU A 123 -4.22 8.20 30.23
N VAL A 124 -4.63 7.76 29.03
CA VAL A 124 -5.39 6.52 28.86
C VAL A 124 -4.56 5.29 29.22
N LEU A 125 -3.30 5.24 28.81
CA LEU A 125 -2.41 4.09 29.04
C LEU A 125 -1.95 3.99 30.50
N ASN A 126 -1.69 5.12 31.16
CA ASN A 126 -1.31 5.17 32.58
C ASN A 126 -2.49 4.87 33.50
N THR A 127 -3.71 5.03 33.00
CA THR A 127 -4.92 4.75 33.77
C THR A 127 -5.29 3.27 33.70
N HIS A 128 -5.01 2.55 34.78
CA HIS A 128 -5.34 1.13 34.89
C HIS A 128 -6.85 0.87 34.72
N GLY A 129 -7.20 -0.08 33.85
CA GLY A 129 -8.58 -0.50 33.60
C GLY A 129 -9.23 0.18 32.39
N THR A 130 -8.69 1.28 31.88
CA THR A 130 -9.27 2.00 30.73
C THR A 130 -9.24 1.16 29.45
N LEU A 131 -8.10 0.53 29.14
CA LEU A 131 -7.99 -0.39 27.99
C LEU A 131 -9.01 -1.53 28.08
N ARG A 132 -9.23 -2.07 29.28
CA ARG A 132 -10.24 -3.11 29.52
C ARG A 132 -11.66 -2.57 29.31
N GLY A 133 -11.93 -1.33 29.71
CA GLY A 133 -13.18 -0.64 29.43
C GLY A 133 -13.43 -0.47 27.93
N LEU A 134 -12.41 -0.08 27.16
CA LEU A 134 -12.52 0.02 25.70
C LEU A 134 -12.78 -1.34 25.04
N VAL A 135 -12.08 -2.39 25.46
CA VAL A 135 -12.34 -3.76 24.98
C VAL A 135 -13.76 -4.22 25.33
N ARG A 136 -14.30 -3.83 26.48
CA ARG A 136 -15.70 -4.10 26.85
C ARG A 136 -16.68 -3.43 25.88
N GLU A 137 -16.48 -2.16 25.55
CA GLU A 137 -17.35 -1.47 24.59
C GLU A 137 -17.18 -2.04 23.16
N LEU A 138 -15.98 -2.47 22.78
CA LEU A 138 -15.69 -3.15 21.51
C LEU A 138 -16.40 -4.51 21.38
N THR A 139 -16.50 -5.25 22.48
CA THR A 139 -17.12 -6.59 22.52
C THR A 139 -18.61 -6.56 22.88
N GLY A 140 -19.20 -5.36 22.99
CA GLY A 140 -20.62 -5.17 23.27
C GLY A 140 -21.52 -5.49 22.07
N ASN A 141 -22.80 -5.15 22.20
CA ASN A 141 -23.81 -5.41 21.15
C ASN A 141 -24.12 -4.19 20.28
N ASP A 142 -23.70 -2.97 20.68
CA ASP A 142 -24.00 -1.74 19.94
C ASP A 142 -22.88 -1.42 18.96
N VAL A 143 -23.12 -1.71 17.67
CA VAL A 143 -22.16 -1.52 16.57
C VAL A 143 -21.56 -0.12 16.56
N ARG A 144 -22.33 0.92 16.89
CA ARG A 144 -21.80 2.30 16.89
C ARG A 144 -20.77 2.48 17.99
N LYS A 145 -21.00 1.91 19.17
CA LYS A 145 -20.01 1.92 20.25
C LYS A 145 -18.79 1.08 19.89
N GLN A 146 -18.99 -0.07 19.23
CA GLN A 146 -17.90 -0.91 18.78
C GLN A 146 -16.98 -0.17 17.80
N CYS A 147 -17.56 0.55 16.83
CA CYS A 147 -16.79 1.36 15.88
C CYS A 147 -16.00 2.47 16.57
N GLU A 148 -16.63 3.23 17.47
CA GLU A 148 -15.90 4.30 18.19
C GLU A 148 -14.83 3.73 19.14
N ALA A 149 -15.10 2.61 19.83
CA ALA A 149 -14.14 1.94 20.69
C ALA A 149 -12.96 1.34 19.91
N ALA A 150 -13.23 0.73 18.75
CA ALA A 150 -12.19 0.27 17.82
C ALA A 150 -11.33 1.44 17.34
N GLY A 151 -11.96 2.56 16.97
CA GLY A 151 -11.27 3.79 16.59
C GLY A 151 -10.35 4.31 17.71
N CYS A 152 -10.82 4.34 18.96
CA CYS A 152 -9.97 4.69 20.11
C CYS A 152 -8.76 3.76 20.23
N LEU A 153 -8.96 2.44 20.10
CA LEU A 153 -7.90 1.44 20.22
C LEU A 153 -6.86 1.58 19.09
N CYS A 154 -7.30 1.77 17.84
CA CYS A 154 -6.40 2.05 16.72
C CYS A 154 -5.61 3.33 16.95
N ASN A 155 -6.26 4.42 17.38
CA ASN A 155 -5.58 5.70 17.65
C ASN A 155 -4.56 5.57 18.79
N LEU A 156 -4.86 4.81 19.85
CA LEU A 156 -3.89 4.50 20.90
C LEU A 156 -2.69 3.70 20.37
N GLY A 157 -2.94 2.77 19.44
CA GLY A 157 -1.89 1.96 18.81
C GLY A 157 -0.93 2.77 17.93
N LEU A 158 -1.36 3.94 17.44
CA LEU A 158 -0.53 4.89 16.68
C LEU A 158 0.43 5.72 17.55
N GLY A 159 0.37 5.58 18.87
CA GLY A 159 1.29 6.22 19.81
C GLY A 159 2.71 5.64 19.75
N ASP A 160 3.35 5.51 20.91
CA ASP A 160 4.69 4.93 20.98
C ASP A 160 4.68 3.39 20.87
N SER A 161 5.87 2.80 20.71
CA SER A 161 6.00 1.33 20.62
C SER A 161 5.40 0.60 21.83
N LYS A 162 5.45 1.21 23.02
CA LYS A 162 4.84 0.65 24.23
C LYS A 162 3.32 0.68 24.17
N ALA A 163 2.72 1.78 23.70
CA ALA A 163 1.29 1.91 23.45
C ALA A 163 0.80 0.84 22.49
N GLY A 164 1.47 0.69 21.34
CA GLY A 164 1.17 -0.33 20.35
C GLY A 164 1.18 -1.75 20.94
N VAL A 165 2.21 -2.10 21.72
CA VAL A 165 2.30 -3.41 22.38
C VAL A 165 1.20 -3.59 23.45
N ALA A 166 0.89 -2.55 24.22
CA ALA A 166 -0.17 -2.61 25.23
C ALA A 166 -1.55 -2.84 24.60
N VAL A 167 -1.85 -2.11 23.52
CA VAL A 167 -3.09 -2.27 22.75
C VAL A 167 -3.13 -3.65 22.10
N ALA A 168 -2.07 -4.08 21.44
CA ALA A 168 -2.02 -5.39 20.78
C ALA A 168 -2.26 -6.54 21.78
N LYS A 169 -1.69 -6.46 22.98
CA LYS A 169 -1.91 -7.46 24.04
C LYS A 169 -3.33 -7.45 24.58
N ALA A 170 -3.93 -6.28 24.78
CA ALA A 170 -5.24 -6.16 25.41
C ALA A 170 -6.39 -6.38 24.42
N ALA A 171 -6.29 -5.79 23.23
CA ALA A 171 -7.36 -5.68 22.24
C ALA A 171 -7.10 -6.46 20.95
N GLY A 172 -5.86 -6.86 20.65
CA GLY A 172 -5.47 -7.49 19.38
C GLY A 172 -6.36 -8.67 18.96
N PRO A 173 -6.58 -9.69 19.82
CA PRO A 173 -7.46 -10.81 19.48
C PRO A 173 -8.90 -10.39 19.16
N TYR A 174 -9.40 -9.35 19.84
CA TYR A 174 -10.76 -8.85 19.65
C TYR A 174 -10.91 -8.02 18.38
N LEU A 175 -9.89 -7.22 18.04
CA LEU A 175 -9.84 -6.48 16.78
C LEU A 175 -9.79 -7.44 15.59
N VAL A 176 -8.99 -8.51 15.68
CA VAL A 176 -8.95 -9.56 14.65
C VAL A 176 -10.29 -10.27 14.53
N ALA A 177 -10.92 -10.66 15.64
CA ALA A 177 -12.24 -11.29 15.61
C ALA A 177 -13.33 -10.35 15.04
N ALA A 178 -13.20 -9.04 15.25
CA ALA A 178 -14.13 -8.05 14.71
C ALA A 178 -14.01 -7.88 13.18
N LEU A 179 -12.92 -8.31 12.56
CA LEU A 179 -12.78 -8.34 11.09
C LEU A 179 -13.75 -9.34 10.45
N ASP A 180 -14.07 -10.42 11.16
CA ASP A 180 -15.02 -11.44 10.71
C ASP A 180 -16.48 -11.06 11.03
N SER A 181 -16.73 -9.85 11.54
CA SER A 181 -18.09 -9.40 11.86
C SER A 181 -18.91 -9.13 10.59
N LEU A 182 -20.23 -9.35 10.67
CA LEU A 182 -21.18 -9.04 9.59
C LEU A 182 -21.34 -7.52 9.34
N SER A 183 -20.83 -6.69 10.25
CA SER A 183 -20.85 -5.24 10.11
C SER A 183 -19.63 -4.76 9.31
N VAL A 184 -19.87 -4.36 8.06
CA VAL A 184 -18.83 -3.81 7.19
C VAL A 184 -18.15 -2.58 7.83
N GLU A 185 -18.91 -1.75 8.54
CA GLU A 185 -18.38 -0.54 9.18
C GLU A 185 -17.37 -0.89 10.28
N LEU A 186 -17.67 -1.90 11.10
CA LEU A 186 -16.79 -2.35 12.16
C LEU A 186 -15.54 -3.02 11.60
N ALA A 187 -15.70 -3.91 10.61
CA ALA A 187 -14.58 -4.58 9.95
C ALA A 187 -13.62 -3.58 9.29
N VAL A 188 -14.15 -2.57 8.60
CA VAL A 188 -13.33 -1.50 7.99
C VAL A 188 -12.61 -0.67 9.04
N THR A 189 -13.22 -0.45 10.21
CA THR A 189 -12.60 0.32 11.29
C THR A 189 -11.46 -0.46 11.96
N CYS A 190 -11.65 -1.76 12.20
CA CYS A 190 -10.64 -2.63 12.82
C CYS A 190 -9.48 -2.99 11.87
N ALA A 191 -9.66 -2.87 10.56
CA ALA A 191 -8.61 -3.13 9.56
C ALA A 191 -7.61 -1.98 9.38
N ARG A 192 -7.82 -0.84 10.05
CA ARG A 192 -6.91 0.32 10.03
C ARG A 192 -5.71 0.11 10.94
#